data_AF-A0A965AHS3-F1
#
_entry.id   AF-A0A965AHS3-F1
#
_cell.length_a   1.000
_cell.length_b   1.000
_cell.length_c   1.000
_cell.angle_alpha   90.00
_cell.angle_beta   90.00
_cell.angle_gamma   90.00
#
_symmetry.space_group_name_H-M   'P 1'
#
loop_
_entity.id
_entity.type
_entity.pdbx_description
1 polymer ?
#
loop_
_entity_poly.entity_id
_entity_poly.type
_entity_poly.pdbx_seq_one_letter_code
_entity_poly.pdbx_strand_id
1 'polypeptide(L)'
;GTTRAFKEEVQDHMEAEIRRIANGVAKTFDVKADVHYERRYPPTINDAAETDVTAAVARKIAGDERVFLDKDPMMGAEDFAFMLNEKPGAYMWIGNGPREGGCMLHNPNYDFNDEVLPLGASYWAELVETRLAG
;
A
#
# COMPACT_ATOMS: atom_id res chain seq x y z
N GLY A 1 -19.41 9.16 0.76
CA GLY A 1 -18.82 8.12 -0.10
C GLY A 1 -17.36 7.95 0.22
N THR A 2 -16.64 7.06 -0.46
CA THR A 2 -15.19 6.88 -0.31
C THR A 2 -14.50 6.96 -1.67
N THR A 3 -13.29 7.50 -1.66
CA THR A 3 -12.38 7.57 -2.82
C THR A 3 -11.12 6.78 -2.52
N ARG A 4 -10.49 6.23 -3.57
CA ARG A 4 -9.24 5.49 -3.52
C ARG A 4 -8.50 5.74 -4.82
N ALA A 5 -7.19 5.91 -4.74
CA ALA A 5 -6.33 6.14 -5.90
C ALA A 5 -4.96 5.53 -5.64
N PHE A 6 -4.27 5.12 -6.70
CA PHE A 6 -2.88 4.65 -6.64
C PHE A 6 -1.85 5.77 -6.80
N LYS A 7 -2.33 6.97 -7.13
CA LYS A 7 -1.50 8.14 -7.44
C LYS A 7 -2.10 9.38 -6.81
N GLU A 8 -1.24 10.25 -6.34
CA GLU A 8 -1.64 11.48 -5.64
C GLU A 8 -2.42 12.41 -6.58
N GLU A 9 -1.96 12.57 -7.82
CA GLU A 9 -2.62 13.44 -8.80
C GLU A 9 -4.04 12.96 -9.17
N VAL A 10 -4.28 11.65 -9.07
CA VAL A 10 -5.61 11.08 -9.29
C VAL A 10 -6.51 11.34 -8.08
N GLN A 11 -5.96 11.32 -6.86
CA GLN A 11 -6.70 11.70 -5.65
C GLN A 11 -7.11 13.18 -5.70
N ASP A 12 -6.22 14.05 -6.15
CA ASP A 12 -6.48 15.46 -6.41
C ASP A 12 -7.58 15.68 -7.43
N HIS A 13 -7.47 14.97 -8.55
CA HIS A 13 -8.47 15.05 -9.59
C HIS A 13 -9.85 14.59 -9.09
N MET A 14 -9.93 13.50 -8.33
CA MET A 14 -11.20 13.02 -7.78
C MET A 14 -11.87 14.04 -6.86
N GLU A 15 -11.13 14.67 -5.94
CA GLU A 15 -11.70 15.70 -5.07
C GLU A 15 -12.24 16.89 -5.87
N ALA A 16 -11.45 17.39 -6.81
CA ALA A 16 -11.84 18.52 -7.66
C ALA A 16 -13.10 18.20 -8.48
N GLU A 17 -13.15 17.02 -9.11
CA GLU A 17 -14.27 16.62 -9.95
C GLU A 17 -15.54 16.36 -9.15
N ILE A 18 -15.45 15.77 -7.96
CA ILE A 18 -16.62 15.58 -7.08
C ILE A 18 -17.23 16.93 -6.72
N ARG A 19 -16.40 17.91 -6.33
CA ARG A 19 -16.87 19.27 -6.03
C ARG A 19 -17.48 19.94 -7.26
N ARG A 20 -16.83 19.82 -8.42
CA ARG A 20 -17.29 20.41 -9.69
C ARG A 20 -18.66 19.86 -10.11
N ILE A 21 -18.81 18.54 -10.10
CA ILE A 21 -20.04 17.85 -10.52
C ILE A 21 -21.17 18.17 -9.55
N ALA A 22 -20.95 18.06 -8.23
CA ALA A 22 -21.98 18.32 -7.24
C ALA A 22 -22.53 19.76 -7.35
N ASN A 23 -21.65 20.75 -7.47
CA ASN A 23 -22.03 22.14 -7.66
C ASN A 23 -22.74 22.38 -9.00
N GLY A 24 -22.28 21.72 -10.07
CA GLY A 24 -22.90 21.80 -11.40
C GLY A 24 -24.34 21.29 -11.38
N VAL A 25 -24.58 20.12 -10.79
CA VAL A 25 -25.91 19.53 -10.65
C VAL A 25 -26.79 20.39 -9.76
N ALA A 26 -26.32 20.86 -8.60
CA ALA A 26 -27.11 21.71 -7.71
C ALA A 26 -27.61 22.98 -8.42
N LYS A 27 -26.76 23.59 -9.25
CA LYS A 27 -27.09 24.79 -10.02
C LYS A 27 -28.22 24.57 -11.04
N THR A 28 -28.38 23.37 -11.60
CA THR A 28 -29.49 23.12 -12.56
C THR A 28 -30.86 23.07 -11.89
N PHE A 29 -30.91 22.93 -10.56
CA PHE A 29 -32.14 22.85 -9.77
C PHE A 29 -32.35 24.06 -8.84
N ASP A 30 -31.57 25.13 -9.00
CA ASP A 30 -31.59 26.31 -8.12
C ASP A 30 -31.40 25.98 -6.62
N VAL A 31 -30.57 24.97 -6.34
CA VAL A 31 -30.18 24.58 -4.98
C VAL A 31 -28.66 24.72 -4.78
N LYS A 32 -28.21 24.61 -3.53
CA LYS A 32 -26.78 24.61 -3.16
C LYS A 32 -26.35 23.20 -2.74
N ALA A 33 -25.15 22.79 -3.16
CA ALA A 33 -24.46 21.63 -2.62
C ALA A 33 -23.33 22.09 -1.71
N ASP A 34 -23.25 21.52 -0.51
CA ASP A 34 -22.07 21.62 0.34
C ASP A 34 -21.35 20.28 0.32
N VAL A 35 -20.10 20.29 -0.16
CA VAL A 35 -19.28 19.08 -0.30
C VAL A 35 -18.22 19.09 0.79
N HIS A 36 -18.44 18.28 1.81
CA HIS A 36 -17.40 17.94 2.77
C HIS A 36 -16.57 16.76 2.23
N TYR A 37 -15.29 17.01 1.97
CA TYR A 37 -14.34 16.01 1.50
C TYR A 37 -13.17 15.98 2.47
N GLU A 38 -12.93 14.82 3.07
CA GLU A 38 -11.83 14.59 4.00
C GLU A 38 -10.80 13.68 3.35
N ARG A 39 -9.55 14.16 3.24
CA ARG A 39 -8.43 13.32 2.83
C ARG A 39 -7.97 12.48 4.01
N ARG A 40 -8.03 11.17 3.83
CA ARG A 40 -7.55 10.19 4.81
C ARG A 40 -6.18 9.70 4.38
N TYR A 41 -6.08 8.48 3.89
CA TYR A 41 -4.79 7.87 3.54
C TYR A 41 -4.30 8.33 2.15
N PRO A 42 -3.03 8.75 2.03
CA PRO A 42 -2.37 8.88 0.74
C PRO A 42 -2.09 7.48 0.13
N PRO A 43 -1.80 7.39 -1.17
CA PRO A 43 -1.35 6.14 -1.78
C PRO A 43 -0.01 5.68 -1.18
N THR A 44 0.12 4.39 -0.88
CA THR A 44 1.39 3.80 -0.43
C THR A 44 2.30 3.57 -1.63
N ILE A 45 3.29 4.44 -1.82
CA ILE A 45 4.20 4.41 -2.97
C ILE A 45 5.61 4.15 -2.46
N ASN A 46 6.19 3.00 -2.84
CA ASN A 46 7.57 2.69 -2.51
C ASN A 46 8.54 3.51 -3.37
N ASP A 47 9.65 3.93 -2.76
CA ASP A 47 10.77 4.48 -3.51
C ASP A 47 11.47 3.36 -4.32
N ALA A 48 11.89 3.67 -5.55
CA ALA A 48 12.45 2.67 -6.45
C ALA A 48 13.79 2.11 -5.96
N ALA A 49 14.69 2.98 -5.47
CA ALA A 49 16.01 2.55 -5.00
C ALA A 49 15.88 1.74 -3.69
N GLU A 50 14.97 2.14 -2.82
CA GLU A 50 14.66 1.41 -1.60
C GLU A 50 14.00 0.05 -1.88
N THR A 51 13.15 0.00 -2.91
CA THR A 51 12.57 -1.27 -3.40
C THR A 51 13.64 -2.21 -3.92
N ASP A 52 14.63 -1.71 -4.67
CA ASP A 52 15.73 -2.54 -5.19
C ASP A 52 16.57 -3.15 -4.06
N VAL A 53 16.90 -2.35 -3.03
CA VAL A 53 17.67 -2.80 -1.86
C VAL A 53 16.89 -3.86 -1.06
N THR A 54 15.63 -3.57 -0.74
CA THR A 54 14.76 -4.50 0.00
C THR A 54 14.53 -5.79 -0.77
N ALA A 55 14.34 -5.72 -2.10
CA ALA A 55 14.22 -6.89 -2.96
C ALA A 55 15.50 -7.74 -2.96
N ALA A 56 16.67 -7.12 -3.04
CA ALA A 56 17.95 -7.83 -3.00
C ALA A 56 18.14 -8.59 -1.67
N VAL A 57 17.77 -7.97 -0.54
CA VAL A 57 17.77 -8.65 0.77
C VAL A 57 16.79 -9.82 0.81
N ALA A 58 15.55 -9.62 0.32
CA ALA A 58 14.57 -10.69 0.26
C ALA A 58 15.07 -11.88 -0.59
N ARG A 59 15.75 -11.63 -1.71
CA ARG A 59 16.32 -12.65 -2.60
C ARG A 59 17.40 -13.50 -1.93
N LYS A 60 18.26 -12.90 -1.10
CA LYS A 60 19.28 -13.64 -0.33
C LYS A 60 18.67 -14.71 0.58
N ILE A 61 17.45 -14.48 1.06
CA ILE A 61 16.80 -15.32 2.07
C ILE A 61 15.80 -16.28 1.43
N ALA A 62 14.92 -15.77 0.57
CA ALA A 62 13.85 -16.55 -0.04
C ALA A 62 14.24 -17.19 -1.38
N GLY A 63 15.35 -16.76 -1.99
CA GLY A 63 15.74 -17.10 -3.35
C GLY A 63 15.03 -16.23 -4.40
N ASP A 64 15.65 -16.13 -5.59
CA ASP A 64 15.18 -15.25 -6.67
C ASP A 64 13.77 -15.58 -7.16
N GLU A 65 13.42 -16.87 -7.22
CA GLU A 65 12.11 -17.32 -7.72
C GLU A 65 10.94 -16.99 -6.79
N ARG A 66 11.20 -16.52 -5.57
CA ARG A 66 10.18 -16.21 -4.56
C ARG A 66 9.99 -14.72 -4.31
N VAL A 67 10.67 -13.86 -5.07
CA VAL A 67 10.58 -12.39 -4.94
C VAL A 67 10.00 -11.80 -6.21
N PHE A 68 8.84 -11.14 -6.08
CA PHE A 68 8.08 -10.57 -7.19
C PHE A 68 7.98 -9.05 -7.04
N LEU A 69 8.36 -8.30 -8.08
CA LEU A 69 8.34 -6.83 -8.08
C LEU A 69 7.25 -6.25 -8.99
N ASP A 70 6.67 -7.07 -9.84
CA ASP A 70 5.68 -6.74 -10.86
C ASP A 70 4.24 -7.11 -10.43
N LYS A 71 3.94 -6.96 -9.13
CA LYS A 71 2.58 -7.17 -8.65
C LYS A 71 1.69 -5.96 -8.89
N ASP A 72 0.46 -6.24 -9.28
CA ASP A 72 -0.59 -5.22 -9.35
C ASP A 72 -0.79 -4.55 -7.97
N PRO A 73 -0.98 -3.23 -7.93
CA PRO A 73 -1.26 -2.53 -6.68
C PRO A 73 -2.63 -2.91 -6.14
N MET A 74 -2.78 -2.86 -4.81
CA MET A 74 -4.04 -3.19 -4.13
C MET A 74 -4.75 -1.94 -3.61
N MET A 75 -6.08 -1.92 -3.69
CA MET A 75 -6.92 -0.78 -3.24
C MET A 75 -7.08 -0.69 -1.72
N GLY A 76 -6.38 -1.54 -0.96
CA GLY A 76 -6.27 -1.42 0.49
C GLY A 76 -5.60 -0.09 0.86
N ALA A 77 -6.03 0.50 1.97
CA ALA A 77 -5.36 1.67 2.54
C ALA A 77 -4.37 1.20 3.60
N GLU A 78 -3.17 1.78 3.61
CA GLU A 78 -2.09 1.46 4.54
C GLU A 78 -1.46 2.76 5.06
N ASP A 79 -1.35 2.89 6.37
CA ASP A 79 -0.91 4.12 7.03
C ASP A 79 0.61 4.34 6.95
N PHE A 80 1.36 3.29 6.62
CA PHE A 80 2.78 3.37 6.28
C PHE A 80 3.05 4.36 5.13
N ALA A 81 2.05 4.67 4.29
CA ALA A 81 2.13 5.72 3.28
C ALA A 81 2.57 7.08 3.86
N PHE A 82 2.15 7.42 5.09
CA PHE A 82 2.60 8.65 5.74
C PHE A 82 4.09 8.65 6.04
N MET A 83 4.67 7.50 6.40
CA MET A 83 6.12 7.39 6.61
C MET A 83 6.88 7.52 5.29
N LEU A 84 6.36 6.93 4.21
CA LEU A 84 6.95 7.00 2.88
C LEU A 84 6.93 8.40 2.28
N ASN A 85 5.95 9.23 2.64
CA ASN A 85 5.92 10.64 2.24
C ASN A 85 7.03 11.46 2.91
N GLU A 86 7.48 11.06 4.10
CA GLU A 86 8.51 11.77 4.86
C GLU A 86 9.93 11.27 4.55
N LYS A 87 10.07 9.99 4.21
CA LYS A 87 11.36 9.34 3.93
C LYS A 87 11.24 8.29 2.82
N PRO A 88 12.24 8.21 1.91
CA PRO A 88 12.35 7.08 1.01
C PRO A 88 12.33 5.77 1.79
N GLY A 89 11.49 4.84 1.37
CA GLY A 89 11.38 3.52 1.96
C GLY A 89 10.61 2.57 1.05
N ALA A 90 10.51 1.31 1.47
CA ALA A 90 9.74 0.29 0.76
C ALA A 90 8.92 -0.55 1.75
N TYR A 91 7.63 -0.65 1.46
CA TYR A 91 6.67 -1.53 2.12
C TYR A 91 6.48 -2.79 1.27
N MET A 92 6.80 -3.95 1.84
CA MET A 92 6.87 -5.22 1.12
C MET A 92 5.82 -6.20 1.64
N TRP A 93 5.29 -7.02 0.73
CA TRP A 93 4.40 -8.12 1.09
C TRP A 93 5.19 -9.38 1.42
N ILE A 94 4.71 -10.13 2.41
CA ILE A 94 5.19 -11.49 2.71
C ILE A 94 4.05 -12.49 2.46
N GLY A 95 4.37 -13.59 1.78
CA GLY A 95 3.39 -14.64 1.51
C GLY A 95 2.97 -15.32 2.81
N ASN A 96 1.73 -15.14 3.25
CA ASN A 96 1.26 -15.59 4.55
C ASN A 96 0.18 -16.68 4.48
N GLY A 97 0.43 -17.72 3.69
CA GLY A 97 -0.46 -18.86 3.53
C GLY A 97 -1.11 -18.96 2.15
N PRO A 98 -1.88 -20.03 1.91
CA PRO A 98 -2.45 -20.32 0.60
C PRO A 98 -3.62 -19.39 0.26
N ARG A 99 -3.74 -19.04 -1.02
CA ARG A 99 -4.91 -18.30 -1.53
C ARG A 99 -6.14 -19.19 -1.67
N GLU A 100 -5.95 -20.43 -2.13
CA GLU A 100 -7.02 -21.41 -2.28
C GLU A 100 -7.20 -22.18 -0.98
N GLY A 101 -8.45 -22.28 -0.50
CA GLY A 101 -8.76 -22.88 0.81
C GLY A 101 -8.41 -22.00 2.02
N GLY A 102 -7.60 -20.95 1.84
CA GLY A 102 -7.32 -19.94 2.86
C GLY A 102 -8.32 -18.79 2.89
N CYS A 103 -8.16 -17.91 3.88
CA CYS A 103 -8.97 -16.71 4.05
C CYS A 103 -8.09 -15.46 3.96
N MET A 104 -8.64 -14.36 3.40
CA MET A 104 -7.95 -13.07 3.36
C MET A 104 -7.97 -12.38 4.74
N LEU A 105 -7.08 -11.39 4.92
CA LEU A 105 -7.12 -10.49 6.06
C LEU A 105 -8.53 -9.90 6.27
N HIS A 106 -8.91 -9.70 7.53
CA HIS A 106 -10.24 -9.27 7.99
C HIS A 106 -11.37 -10.30 7.88
N ASN A 107 -11.07 -11.55 7.50
CA ASN A 107 -12.02 -12.66 7.62
C ASN A 107 -11.95 -13.28 9.03
N PRO A 108 -13.06 -13.60 9.72
CA PRO A 108 -13.03 -14.24 11.04
C PRO A 108 -12.39 -15.64 11.05
N ASN A 109 -12.31 -16.31 9.90
CA ASN A 109 -11.63 -17.59 9.73
C ASN A 109 -10.21 -17.41 9.17
N TYR A 110 -9.66 -16.19 9.19
CA TYR A 110 -8.26 -15.96 8.85
C TYR A 110 -7.35 -16.74 9.80
N ASP A 111 -6.45 -17.51 9.23
CA ASP A 111 -5.46 -18.31 9.93
C ASP A 111 -4.06 -17.83 9.53
N PHE A 112 -3.26 -17.43 10.50
CA PHE A 112 -1.93 -16.86 10.26
C PHE A 112 -0.94 -18.00 10.00
N ASN A 113 -0.12 -17.90 8.95
CA ASN A 113 0.89 -18.91 8.70
C ASN A 113 2.13 -18.72 9.59
N ASP A 114 2.15 -19.36 10.77
CA ASP A 114 3.28 -19.28 11.71
C ASP A 114 4.62 -19.72 11.10
N GLU A 115 4.62 -20.55 10.05
CA GLU A 115 5.84 -20.99 9.36
C GLU A 115 6.58 -19.82 8.68
N VAL A 116 5.92 -18.67 8.49
CA VAL A 116 6.54 -17.48 7.89
C VAL A 116 7.36 -16.65 8.90
N LEU A 117 7.19 -16.88 10.20
CA LEU A 117 7.84 -16.08 11.24
C LEU A 117 9.38 -16.08 11.11
N PRO A 118 10.06 -17.22 10.91
CA PRO A 118 11.51 -17.23 10.72
C PRO A 118 11.96 -16.48 9.46
N LEU A 119 11.15 -16.53 8.39
CA LEU A 119 11.44 -15.82 7.15
C LEU A 119 11.38 -14.30 7.37
N GLY A 120 10.30 -13.81 7.99
CA GLY A 120 10.12 -12.39 8.29
C GLY A 120 11.18 -11.84 9.24
N ALA A 121 11.51 -12.59 10.30
CA ALA A 121 12.57 -12.21 11.23
C ALA A 121 13.94 -12.13 10.56
N SER A 122 14.29 -13.13 9.74
CA SER A 122 15.55 -13.16 8.99
C SER A 122 15.65 -11.98 8.02
N TYR A 123 14.53 -11.63 7.36
CA TYR A 123 14.48 -10.49 6.44
C TYR A 123 14.84 -9.17 7.11
N TRP A 124 14.24 -8.88 8.27
CA TRP A 124 14.54 -7.64 8.96
C TRP A 124 15.97 -7.61 9.53
N ALA A 125 16.47 -8.74 10.03
CA ALA A 125 17.86 -8.84 10.49
C ALA A 125 18.86 -8.55 9.36
N GLU A 126 18.75 -9.26 8.24
CA GLU A 126 19.63 -9.07 7.06
C GLU A 126 19.49 -7.66 6.47
N LEU A 127 18.29 -7.07 6.48
CA LEU A 127 18.08 -5.70 6.00
C LEU A 127 18.84 -4.70 6.87
N VAL A 128 18.72 -4.81 8.19
CA VAL A 128 19.43 -3.93 9.13
C VAL A 128 20.94 -4.12 8.99
N GLU A 129 21.42 -5.35 8.93
CA GLU A 129 22.85 -5.66 8.73
C GLU A 129 23.35 -5.09 7.39
N THR A 130 22.61 -5.29 6.29
CA THR A 130 22.99 -4.74 4.97
C THR A 130 23.03 -3.22 4.96
N ARG A 131 22.14 -2.55 5.72
CA ARG A 131 22.03 -1.09 5.71
C ARG A 131 22.98 -0.39 6.67
N LEU A 132 23.37 -1.06 7.75
CA LEU A 132 24.20 -0.49 8.82
C LEU A 132 25.60 -1.09 8.90
N ALA A 133 25.93 -2.10 8.09
CA ALA A 133 27.30 -2.56 7.93
C ALA A 133 28.16 -1.43 7.36
N GLY A 134 29.06 -0.91 8.20
CA GLY A 134 30.13 0.03 7.83
C GLY A 134 31.38 -0.69 7.35
#